data_AF-A0A1B6Q6V8-F1
#
_entry.id   AF-A0A1B6Q6V8-F1
#
_cell.length_a   1.000
_cell.length_b   1.000
_cell.length_c   1.000
_cell.angle_alpha   90.00
_cell.angle_beta   90.00
_cell.angle_gamma   90.00
#
_symmetry.space_group_name_H-M   'P 1'
#
loop_
_entity.id
_entity.type
_entity.pdbx_description
1 polymer ?
#
loop_
_entity_poly.entity_id
_entity_poly.type
_entity_poly.pdbx_seq_one_letter_code
_entity_poly.pdbx_strand_id
1 'polypeptide(L)'
;MDYRRKPAVCRALLVLLIVASSAAVSMSTAGYDEKCWKDDDHHPICVSSDCKETCLDHGHVDGRCSWQWSWRPYCQCLLADCQ
;
A
#
# COMPACT_ATOMS: atom_id res chain seq x y z
N MET A 1 37.69 -18.37 17.46
CA MET A 1 36.62 -18.12 16.46
C MET A 1 35.39 -17.60 17.18
N ASP A 2 35.03 -16.37 16.89
CA ASP A 2 34.05 -15.52 17.56
C ASP A 2 32.63 -16.11 17.62
N TYR A 3 32.22 -16.66 18.76
CA TYR A 3 30.82 -17.07 18.99
C TYR A 3 29.90 -15.88 19.37
N ARG A 4 30.47 -14.71 19.69
CA ARG A 4 29.73 -13.53 20.15
C ARG A 4 29.26 -12.59 19.04
N ARG A 5 29.82 -12.70 17.82
CA ARG A 5 29.44 -11.86 16.66
C ARG A 5 28.19 -12.35 15.92
N LYS A 6 27.90 -13.65 16.01
CA LYS A 6 26.77 -14.29 15.30
C LYS A 6 25.40 -13.65 15.59
N PRO A 7 24.98 -13.39 16.86
CA PRO A 7 23.64 -12.87 17.11
C PRO A 7 23.45 -11.42 16.65
N ALA A 8 24.51 -10.60 16.72
CA ALA A 8 24.46 -9.20 16.28
C ALA A 8 24.32 -9.09 14.75
N VAL A 9 25.06 -9.93 14.01
CA VAL A 9 24.98 -9.99 12.55
C VAL A 9 23.62 -10.51 12.10
N CYS A 10 23.07 -11.55 12.74
CA CYS A 10 21.73 -12.05 12.43
C CYS A 10 20.64 -10.99 12.68
N ARG A 11 20.73 -10.23 13.79
CA ARG A 11 19.78 -9.15 14.07
C ARG A 11 19.88 -8.01 13.05
N ALA A 12 21.09 -7.61 12.66
CA ALA A 12 21.28 -6.59 11.64
C ALA A 12 20.71 -7.03 10.28
N LEU A 13 20.92 -8.29 9.88
CA LEU A 13 20.34 -8.85 8.65
C LEU A 13 18.81 -8.92 8.69
N LEU A 14 18.21 -9.28 9.82
CA LEU A 14 16.76 -9.27 9.99
C LEU A 14 16.17 -7.85 9.89
N VAL A 15 16.82 -6.85 10.49
CA VAL A 15 16.40 -5.44 10.37
C VAL A 15 16.50 -4.97 8.92
N LEU A 16 17.59 -5.30 8.21
CA LEU A 16 17.75 -4.98 6.79
C LEU A 16 16.70 -5.66 5.91
N LEU A 17 16.36 -6.93 6.20
CA LEU A 17 15.30 -7.66 5.50
C LEU A 17 13.92 -7.02 5.73
N ILE A 18 13.62 -6.59 6.96
CA ILE A 18 12.37 -5.89 7.28
C ILE A 18 12.29 -4.57 6.51
N VAL A 19 13.36 -3.77 6.52
CA VAL A 19 13.43 -2.48 5.80
C VAL A 19 13.32 -2.66 4.28
N ALA A 20 13.96 -3.70 3.71
CA ALA A 20 13.87 -4.00 2.29
C ALA A 20 12.47 -4.49 1.88
N SER A 21 11.80 -5.26 2.76
CA SER A 21 10.43 -5.75 2.53
C SER A 21 9.40 -4.63 2.65
N SER A 22 9.60 -3.67 3.56
CA SER A 22 8.69 -2.52 3.71
C SER A 22 8.84 -1.50 2.58
N ALA A 23 9.99 -1.42 1.90
CA ALA A 23 10.12 -0.62 0.68
C ALA A 23 9.37 -1.24 -0.53
N ALA A 24 9.22 -2.56 -0.56
CA ALA A 24 8.55 -3.26 -1.66
C ALA A 24 7.02 -3.11 -1.65
N VAL A 25 6.40 -2.79 -0.50
CA VAL A 25 4.96 -2.48 -0.40
C VAL A 25 4.61 -1.03 -0.71
N SER A 26 5.61 -0.16 -0.94
CA SER A 26 5.38 1.26 -1.29
C SER A 26 5.70 1.60 -2.74
N MET A 27 5.99 0.61 -3.59
CA MET A 27 6.22 0.83 -5.03
C MET A 27 4.95 0.55 -5.85
N SER A 28 3.91 1.35 -5.64
CA SER A 28 2.88 1.57 -6.66
C SER A 28 3.27 2.82 -7.45
N THR A 29 4.04 2.64 -8.52
CA THR A 29 3.98 3.40 -9.80
C THR A 29 3.55 4.88 -9.73
N ALA A 30 4.21 5.67 -8.89
CA ALA A 30 3.83 7.05 -8.51
C ALA A 30 4.01 8.15 -9.57
N GLY A 31 3.72 7.90 -10.86
CA GLY A 31 3.88 8.93 -11.90
C GLY A 31 2.85 8.95 -13.02
N TYR A 32 2.33 7.79 -13.41
CA TYR A 32 1.34 7.67 -14.50
C TYR A 32 -0.02 7.18 -13.99
N ASP A 33 -0.04 6.44 -12.88
CA ASP A 33 -1.21 5.79 -12.29
C ASP A 33 -2.07 6.76 -11.46
N GLU A 34 -1.49 7.78 -10.84
CA GLU A 34 -2.19 8.71 -9.93
C GLU A 34 -3.35 9.49 -10.59
N LYS A 35 -3.34 9.65 -11.93
CA LYS A 35 -4.46 10.28 -12.64
C LYS A 35 -5.68 9.36 -12.75
N CYS A 36 -5.45 8.06 -12.66
CA CYS A 36 -6.46 7.03 -12.82
C CYS A 36 -7.05 6.57 -11.49
N TRP A 37 -6.34 6.79 -10.40
CA TRP A 37 -6.83 6.51 -9.05
C TRP A 37 -7.36 7.79 -8.41
N LYS A 38 -8.62 7.75 -8.00
CA LYS A 38 -9.27 8.84 -7.29
C LYS A 38 -9.57 8.43 -5.85
N ASP A 39 -9.27 9.32 -4.92
CA ASP A 39 -9.54 9.10 -3.50
C ASP A 39 -11.05 9.05 -3.24
N ASP A 40 -11.48 8.06 -2.45
CA ASP A 40 -12.84 7.96 -1.92
C ASP A 40 -12.85 8.39 -0.44
N ASP A 41 -13.55 9.49 -0.17
CA ASP A 41 -13.64 10.09 1.16
C ASP A 41 -14.76 9.50 2.05
N HIS A 42 -15.49 8.48 1.56
CA HIS A 42 -16.66 7.96 2.28
C HIS A 42 -16.30 7.05 3.48
N HIS A 43 -15.05 6.58 3.57
CA HIS A 43 -14.64 5.59 4.56
C HIS A 43 -13.52 6.11 5.49
N PRO A 44 -13.75 6.19 6.82
CA PRO A 44 -12.74 6.69 7.77
C PRO A 44 -11.54 5.75 7.97
N ILE A 45 -11.68 4.48 7.59
CA ILE A 45 -10.63 3.46 7.61
C ILE A 45 -10.83 2.59 6.35
N CYS A 46 -9.80 2.45 5.53
CA CYS A 46 -9.89 1.56 4.38
C CYS A 46 -9.86 0.08 4.80
N VAL A 47 -10.91 -0.64 4.42
CA VAL A 47 -10.99 -2.11 4.45
C VAL A 47 -11.06 -2.60 3.01
N SER A 48 -10.17 -3.48 2.58
CA SER A 48 -9.96 -3.78 1.16
C SER A 48 -11.19 -4.34 0.43
N SER A 49 -12.00 -5.18 1.09
CA SER A 49 -13.26 -5.69 0.52
C SER A 49 -14.27 -4.57 0.31
N ASP A 50 -14.49 -3.77 1.35
CA ASP A 50 -15.53 -2.74 1.41
C ASP A 50 -15.18 -1.57 0.49
N CYS A 51 -13.90 -1.22 0.40
CA CYS A 51 -13.38 -0.22 -0.53
C CYS A 51 -13.64 -0.65 -1.98
N LYS A 52 -13.32 -1.90 -2.33
CA LYS A 52 -13.55 -2.40 -3.68
C LYS A 52 -15.04 -2.44 -4.01
N GLU A 53 -15.89 -2.97 -3.12
CA GLU A 53 -17.34 -3.02 -3.33
C GLU A 53 -17.93 -1.62 -3.51
N THR A 54 -17.56 -0.66 -2.67
CA THR A 54 -17.97 0.74 -2.79
C THR A 54 -17.56 1.36 -4.12
N CYS A 55 -16.30 1.16 -4.54
CA CYS A 55 -15.82 1.67 -5.81
C CYS A 55 -16.64 1.10 -6.98
N LEU A 56 -16.94 -0.19 -6.96
CA LEU A 56 -17.78 -0.82 -7.98
C LEU A 56 -19.21 -0.26 -7.99
N ASP A 57 -19.81 -0.01 -6.83
CA ASP A 57 -21.15 0.61 -6.70
C ASP A 57 -21.18 2.04 -7.26
N HIS A 58 -20.07 2.77 -7.13
CA HIS A 58 -19.88 4.10 -7.71
C HIS A 58 -19.53 4.08 -9.22
N GLY A 59 -19.47 2.91 -9.87
CA GLY A 59 -19.19 2.77 -11.30
C GLY A 59 -17.70 2.81 -11.66
N HIS A 60 -16.81 2.61 -10.68
CA HIS A 60 -15.39 2.42 -10.90
C HIS A 60 -15.07 0.95 -11.18
N VAL A 61 -13.89 0.66 -11.74
CA VAL A 61 -13.54 -0.71 -12.17
C VAL A 61 -12.78 -1.51 -11.11
N ASP A 62 -12.17 -0.82 -10.14
CA ASP A 62 -11.49 -1.44 -9.00
C ASP A 62 -11.37 -0.48 -7.81
N GLY A 63 -10.95 -1.00 -6.65
CA GLY A 63 -10.65 -0.24 -5.45
C GLY A 63 -9.44 -0.79 -4.69
N ARG A 64 -8.61 0.09 -4.13
CA ARG A 64 -7.43 -0.27 -3.33
C ARG A 64 -7.26 0.61 -2.10
N CYS A 65 -6.63 0.06 -1.06
CA CYS A 65 -6.21 0.85 0.08
C CYS A 65 -4.82 1.45 -0.15
N SER A 66 -4.69 2.76 0.01
CA SER A 66 -3.44 3.49 -0.09
C SER A 66 -3.02 4.10 1.25
N TRP A 67 -1.72 4.22 1.46
CA TRP A 67 -1.07 4.79 2.66
C TRP A 67 -0.25 6.05 2.35
N GLN A 68 -0.39 6.60 1.15
CA GLN A 68 0.58 7.51 0.55
C GLN A 68 0.74 8.85 1.29
N TRP A 69 -0.33 9.38 1.90
CA TRP A 69 -0.32 10.72 2.53
C TRP A 69 -0.95 10.78 3.92
N SER A 70 -1.40 9.64 4.46
CA SER A 70 -2.16 9.60 5.72
C SER A 70 -1.64 8.53 6.66
N TRP A 71 -1.77 8.79 7.96
CA TRP A 71 -1.47 7.85 9.03
C TRP A 71 -2.54 6.74 9.16
N ARG A 72 -3.68 6.89 8.47
CA ARG A 72 -4.68 5.83 8.25
C ARG A 72 -4.74 5.51 6.76
N PRO A 73 -5.00 4.25 6.37
CA PRO A 73 -5.19 3.93 4.98
C PRO A 73 -6.51 4.53 4.49
N TYR A 74 -6.48 5.07 3.28
CA TYR A 74 -7.64 5.62 2.60
C TYR A 74 -7.96 4.79 1.35
N CYS A 75 -9.21 4.84 0.91
CA CYS A 75 -9.66 4.11 -0.27
C CYS A 75 -9.37 4.92 -1.53
N GLN A 76 -8.90 4.25 -2.58
CA GLN A 76 -8.75 4.81 -3.93
C GLN A 76 -9.50 3.94 -4.92
N CYS A 77 -10.28 4.56 -5.80
CA CYS A 77 -11.02 3.89 -6.87
C CYS A 77 -10.34 4.10 -8.23
N LEU A 78 -10.32 3.05 -9.06
CA LEU A 78 -9.81 3.10 -10.43
C LEU A 78 -10.90 3.59 -11.38
N LEU A 79 -10.65 4.73 -12.03
CA LEU A 79 -11.55 5.29 -13.04
C LEU A 79 -11.75 4.33 -14.22
N ALA A 80 -12.99 4.24 -14.72
CA ALA A 80 -13.33 3.31 -15.82
C ALA A 80 -12.61 3.65 -17.13
N ASP A 81 -12.29 4.91 -17.37
CA ASP A 81 -11.57 5.38 -18.56
C ASP A 81 -10.08 4.99 -18.55
N CYS A 82 -9.60 4.36 -17.47
CA CYS A 82 -8.23 3.92 -17.29
C CYS A 82 -8.04 2.40 -17.45
N GLN A 83 -9.03 1.72 -18.02
CA GLN A 83 -8.99 0.29 -18.35
C GLN A 83 -8.31 0.01 -19.69
#